data_AF-A0A5J4V276-F1
#
_entry.id   AF-A0A5J4V276-F1
#
_cell.length_a   1.000
_cell.length_b   1.000
_cell.length_c   1.000
_cell.angle_alpha   90.00
_cell.angle_beta   90.00
_cell.angle_gamma   90.00
#
_symmetry.space_group_name_H-M   'P 1'
#
loop_
_entity.id
_entity.type
_entity.pdbx_description
1 polymer ?
#
loop_
_entity_poly.entity_id
_entity_poly.type
_entity_poly.pdbx_seq_one_letter_code
_entity_poly.pdbx_strand_id
1 'polypeptide(L)'
;MEKDVEQSQPLFDIENFTSTLQDTVDTLELWLIESDLRENGVQSSSDVLRLIKQSCEMGYMEKPKATLLAEAVDCSPPLVARIWNGPQYQKKEIKET
;
A
#
# COMPACT_ATOMS: atom_id res chain seq x y z
N MET A 1 -29.75 21.22 15.10
CA MET A 1 -28.29 21.19 14.92
C MET A 1 -27.90 19.74 14.82
N GLU A 2 -27.90 19.22 13.61
CA GLU A 2 -27.35 17.90 13.34
C GLU A 2 -25.85 18.00 13.59
N LYS A 3 -25.35 17.23 14.56
CA LYS A 3 -23.92 17.05 14.74
C LYS A 3 -23.50 16.19 13.56
N ASP A 4 -22.90 16.80 12.55
CA ASP A 4 -22.04 16.10 11.60
C ASP A 4 -21.03 15.30 12.42
N VAL A 5 -21.34 14.00 12.60
CA VAL A 5 -20.37 13.03 13.07
C VAL A 5 -19.38 12.92 11.94
N GLU A 6 -18.30 13.66 12.06
CA GLU A 6 -17.09 13.46 11.27
C GLU A 6 -16.72 11.99 11.44
N GLN A 7 -17.14 11.15 10.48
CA GLN A 7 -16.74 9.76 10.42
C GLN A 7 -15.26 9.78 10.14
N SER A 8 -14.45 9.83 11.21
CA SER A 8 -13.01 9.67 11.13
C SER A 8 -12.78 8.38 10.33
N GLN A 9 -12.19 8.50 9.14
CA GLN A 9 -11.76 7.33 8.42
C GLN A 9 -10.86 6.52 9.36
N PRO A 10 -11.03 5.20 9.47
CA PRO A 10 -10.17 4.41 10.33
C PRO A 10 -8.73 4.65 9.88
N LEU A 11 -7.89 5.11 10.83
CA LEU A 11 -6.45 5.24 10.58
C LEU A 11 -5.90 3.88 10.14
N PHE A 12 -4.94 3.91 9.22
CA PHE A 12 -4.24 2.71 8.81
C PHE A 12 -3.62 1.99 10.01
N ASP A 13 -3.90 0.69 10.14
CA ASP A 13 -3.41 -0.13 11.24
C ASP A 13 -1.99 -0.63 10.95
N ILE A 14 -1.01 0.14 11.40
CA ILE A 14 0.41 -0.18 11.25
C ILE A 14 0.78 -1.47 12.00
N GLU A 15 0.17 -1.74 13.17
CA GLU A 15 0.47 -2.93 13.96
C GLU A 15 -0.03 -4.20 13.27
N ASN A 16 -1.25 -4.17 12.73
CA ASN A 16 -1.78 -5.28 11.94
C ASN A 16 -0.95 -5.49 10.66
N PHE A 17 -0.53 -4.41 10.00
CA PHE A 17 0.33 -4.46 8.82
C PHE A 17 1.67 -5.14 9.11
N THR A 18 2.39 -4.71 10.16
CA THR A 18 3.70 -5.29 10.49
C THR A 18 3.56 -6.73 10.95
N SER A 19 2.57 -7.05 11.78
CA SER A 19 2.32 -8.42 12.23
C SER A 19 2.03 -9.37 11.08
N THR A 20 1.27 -8.94 10.08
CA THR A 20 0.95 -9.76 8.89
C THR A 20 2.19 -10.05 8.03
N LEU A 21 3.16 -9.14 8.01
CA LEU A 21 4.36 -9.26 7.17
C LEU A 21 5.57 -9.86 7.88
N GLN A 22 5.57 -9.96 9.20
CA GLN A 22 6.76 -10.30 10.00
C GLN A 22 7.43 -11.62 9.57
N ASP A 23 6.63 -12.61 9.13
CA ASP A 23 7.13 -13.95 8.82
C ASP A 23 7.57 -14.09 7.35
N THR A 24 7.34 -13.07 6.52
CA THR A 24 7.62 -13.10 5.08
C THR A 24 8.59 -12.03 4.62
N VAL A 25 8.60 -10.87 5.28
CA VAL A 25 9.47 -9.74 4.98
C VAL A 25 10.64 -9.75 5.96
N ASP A 26 11.84 -9.40 5.48
CA ASP A 26 13.00 -9.28 6.36
C ASP A 26 12.74 -8.25 7.48
N THR A 27 13.22 -8.56 8.69
CA THR A 27 12.95 -7.74 9.87
C THR A 27 13.46 -6.31 9.73
N LEU A 28 14.61 -6.09 9.08
CA LEU A 28 15.16 -4.74 8.86
C LEU A 28 14.35 -3.98 7.82
N GLU A 29 13.97 -4.63 6.73
CA GLU A 29 13.14 -4.04 5.68
C GLU A 29 11.77 -3.61 6.24
N LEU A 30 11.15 -4.47 7.04
CA LEU A 30 9.86 -4.20 7.67
C LEU A 30 9.96 -3.03 8.67
N TRP A 31 11.05 -2.98 9.45
CA TRP A 31 11.28 -1.91 10.42
C TRP A 31 11.49 -0.54 9.75
N LEU A 32 12.19 -0.50 8.61
CA LEU A 32 12.36 0.72 7.82
C LEU A 32 11.01 1.25 7.32
N ILE A 33 10.15 0.36 6.79
CA ILE A 33 8.81 0.75 6.34
C ILE A 33 7.96 1.23 7.51
N GLU A 34 8.00 0.56 8.66
CA GLU A 34 7.27 0.99 9.84
C GLU A 34 7.70 2.40 10.29
N SER A 35 9.01 2.68 10.34
CA SER A 35 9.54 4.00 10.68
C SER A 35 8.99 5.06 9.72
N ASP A 36 9.11 4.83 8.41
CA ASP A 36 8.63 5.76 7.39
C ASP A 36 7.12 6.01 7.50
N LEU A 37 6.31 4.98 7.79
CA LEU A 37 4.86 5.13 7.96
C LEU A 37 4.52 6.02 9.16
N ARG A 38 5.24 5.84 10.28
CA ARG A 38 5.05 6.63 11.50
C ARG A 38 5.52 8.08 11.32
N GLU A 39 6.64 8.30 10.64
CA GLU A 39 7.20 9.64 10.40
C GLU A 39 6.38 10.46 9.41
N ASN A 40 5.93 9.83 8.32
CA ASN A 40 5.14 10.51 7.28
C ASN A 40 3.65 10.66 7.65
N GLY A 41 3.21 10.04 8.75
CA GLY A 41 1.81 10.07 9.18
C GLY A 41 0.87 9.48 8.13
N VAL A 42 1.29 8.41 7.46
CA VAL A 42 0.53 7.82 6.36
C VAL A 42 -0.75 7.18 6.90
N GLN A 43 -1.92 7.65 6.42
CA GLN A 43 -3.22 7.20 6.92
C GLN A 43 -4.01 6.35 5.92
N SER A 44 -3.52 6.17 4.70
CA SER A 44 -4.27 5.46 3.65
C SER A 44 -3.54 4.23 3.11
N SER A 45 -4.30 3.17 2.85
CA SER A 45 -3.82 1.96 2.18
C SER A 45 -3.10 2.25 0.86
N SER A 46 -3.55 3.27 0.10
CA SER A 46 -2.91 3.66 -1.15
C SER A 46 -1.53 4.26 -0.98
N ASP A 47 -1.30 5.02 0.08
CA ASP A 47 -0.02 5.64 0.36
C ASP A 47 0.97 4.61 0.88
N VAL A 48 0.51 3.68 1.72
CA VAL A 48 1.31 2.51 2.16
C VAL A 48 1.76 1.69 0.94
N LEU A 49 0.85 1.35 0.03
CA LEU A 49 1.20 0.60 -1.18
C LEU A 49 2.18 1.35 -2.09
N ARG A 50 2.12 2.68 -2.14
CA ARG A 50 3.08 3.51 -2.89
C ARG A 50 4.45 3.53 -2.23
N LEU A 51 4.52 3.66 -0.92
CA LEU A 51 5.76 3.60 -0.15
C LEU A 51 6.47 2.27 -0.39
N ILE A 52 5.76 1.16 -0.22
CA ILE A 52 6.34 -0.18 -0.41
C ILE A 52 6.82 -0.35 -1.86
N LYS A 53 6.03 0.11 -2.83
CA LYS A 53 6.44 0.08 -4.24
C LYS A 53 7.74 0.87 -4.46
N GLN A 54 7.87 2.08 -3.90
CA GLN A 54 9.09 2.88 -4.00
C GLN A 54 10.29 2.19 -3.35
N SER A 55 10.11 1.59 -2.16
CA SER A 55 11.17 0.83 -1.48
C SER A 55 11.63 -0.37 -2.32
N CYS A 56 10.71 -1.05 -3.00
CA CYS A 56 11.05 -2.12 -3.94
C CYS A 56 11.82 -1.60 -5.16
N GLU A 57 11.39 -0.47 -5.74
CA GLU A 57 12.04 0.13 -6.91
C GLU A 57 13.45 0.66 -6.60
N MET A 58 13.68 1.13 -5.36
CA MET A 58 14.99 1.56 -4.88
C MET A 58 15.91 0.40 -4.44
N GLY A 59 15.39 -0.83 -4.38
CA GLY A 59 16.13 -2.01 -3.96
C GLY A 59 16.36 -2.09 -2.44
N TYR A 60 15.56 -1.37 -1.65
CA TYR A 60 15.59 -1.46 -0.19
C TYR A 60 14.78 -2.63 0.37
N MET A 61 13.95 -3.25 -0.47
CA MET A 61 13.07 -4.34 -0.08
C MET A 61 12.83 -5.28 -1.26
N GLU A 62 12.72 -6.58 -0.99
CA GLU A 62 12.17 -7.52 -1.97
C GLU A 62 10.66 -7.30 -2.17
N LYS A 63 10.21 -7.45 -3.42
CA LYS A 63 8.78 -7.27 -3.76
C LYS A 63 7.92 -8.34 -3.07
N PRO A 64 7.02 -7.96 -2.14
CA PRO A 64 6.14 -8.92 -1.50
C PRO A 64 5.10 -9.48 -2.49
N LYS A 65 4.54 -10.64 -2.15
CA LYS A 65 3.43 -11.21 -2.92
C LYS A 65 2.22 -10.26 -2.84
N ALA A 66 1.60 -10.00 -3.99
CA ALA A 66 0.46 -9.08 -4.07
C ALA A 66 -0.72 -9.49 -3.19
N THR A 67 -0.93 -10.80 -2.98
CA THR A 67 -1.98 -11.32 -2.09
C THR A 67 -1.70 -11.01 -0.62
N LEU A 68 -0.44 -11.18 -0.20
CA LEU A 68 -0.01 -10.88 1.16
C LEU A 68 -0.06 -9.36 1.43
N LEU A 69 0.34 -8.55 0.45
CA LEU A 69 0.22 -7.10 0.50
C LEU A 69 -1.25 -6.65 0.63
N ALA A 70 -2.16 -7.27 -0.12
CA ALA A 70 -3.58 -6.96 -0.03
C ALA A 70 -4.14 -7.26 1.36
N GLU A 71 -3.74 -8.38 1.96
CA GLU A 71 -4.12 -8.78 3.31
C GLU A 71 -3.54 -7.84 4.38
N ALA A 72 -2.24 -7.58 4.34
CA ALA A 72 -1.55 -6.72 5.33
C ALA A 72 -2.07 -5.28 5.33
N VAL A 73 -2.49 -4.79 4.17
CA VAL A 73 -2.98 -3.42 3.99
C VAL A 73 -4.51 -3.32 4.14
N ASP A 74 -5.17 -4.47 4.39
CA ASP A 74 -6.63 -4.64 4.41
C ASP A 74 -7.31 -3.95 3.21
N CYS A 75 -6.86 -4.33 2.01
CA CYS A 75 -7.34 -3.71 0.78
C CYS A 75 -7.64 -4.72 -0.33
N SER A 76 -8.39 -4.26 -1.32
CA SER A 76 -8.77 -5.12 -2.44
C SER A 76 -7.55 -5.44 -3.34
N PRO A 77 -7.37 -6.70 -3.81
CA PRO A 77 -6.31 -7.04 -4.75
C PRO A 77 -6.25 -6.17 -6.02
N PRO A 78 -7.38 -5.68 -6.60
CA PRO A 78 -7.36 -4.71 -7.69
C PRO A 78 -6.66 -3.39 -7.35
N LEU A 79 -6.72 -2.93 -6.09
CA LEU A 79 -6.02 -1.72 -5.66
C LEU A 79 -4.50 -1.92 -5.72
N VAL A 80 -4.02 -3.05 -5.21
CA VAL A 80 -2.60 -3.43 -5.28
C VAL A 80 -2.14 -3.49 -6.74
N ALA A 81 -2.90 -4.17 -7.61
CA ALA A 81 -2.57 -4.28 -9.02
C ALA A 81 -2.55 -2.91 -9.74
N ARG A 82 -3.48 -2.00 -9.41
CA ARG A 82 -3.53 -0.64 -9.98
C ARG A 82 -2.31 0.19 -9.58
N ILE A 83 -1.86 0.09 -8.33
CA ILE A 83 -0.70 0.86 -7.85
C ILE A 83 0.60 0.27 -8.42
N TRP A 84 0.71 -1.06 -8.45
CA TRP A 84 1.91 -1.73 -8.95
C TRP A 84 2.10 -1.57 -10.46
N ASN A 85 1.04 -1.76 -11.24
CA ASN A 85 1.12 -1.75 -12.70
C ASN A 85 0.91 -0.35 -13.30
N GLY A 86 0.71 0.67 -12.45
CA GLY A 86 0.34 2.01 -12.88
C GLY A 86 -1.09 2.07 -13.44
N PRO A 87 -1.52 3.22 -14.01
CA PRO A 87 -2.70 3.21 -14.85
C PRO A 87 -2.44 2.15 -15.92
N GLN A 88 -3.29 1.12 -15.97
CA GLN A 88 -3.45 0.36 -17.20
C GLN A 88 -4.00 1.37 -18.19
N TYR A 89 -3.11 2.09 -18.87
CA TYR A 89 -3.43 2.72 -20.14
C TYR A 89 -3.88 1.54 -20.98
N GLN A 90 -5.20 1.32 -21.04
CA GLN A 90 -5.76 0.62 -22.16
C GLN A 90 -5.25 1.42 -23.34
N LYS A 91 -4.24 0.89 -24.04
CA LYS A 91 -3.99 1.25 -25.43
C LYS A 91 -5.30 0.93 -26.13
N LYS A 92 -6.24 1.87 -26.12
CA LYS A 92 -7.22 1.98 -27.19
C LYS A 92 -6.34 2.27 -28.39
N GLU A 93 -6.03 1.22 -29.14
CA GLU A 93 -5.63 1.38 -30.54
C GLU A 93 -6.72 2.26 -31.16
N ILE A 94 -6.41 3.55 -31.32
CA ILE A 94 -7.18 4.42 -32.17
C ILE A 94 -6.86 3.89 -33.57
N LYS A 95 -7.74 3.04 -34.09
CA LYS A 95 -7.77 2.76 -35.52
C LYS A 95 -8.20 4.06 -36.18
N GLU A 96 -7.22 4.81 -36.68
CA GLU A 96 -7.48 5.93 -37.58
C GLU A 96 -8.35 5.39 -38.74
N THR A 97 -9.51 6.01 -38.92
CA THR A 97 -10.42 5.78 -40.05
C THR A 97 -10.30 6.97 -40.99
#